data_AF-A0A5E4JNA3-F1
#
_entry.id   AF-A0A5E4JNA3-F1
#
_cell.length_a   1.000
_cell.length_b   1.000
_cell.length_c   1.000
_cell.angle_alpha   90.00
_cell.angle_beta   90.00
_cell.angle_gamma   90.00
#
_symmetry.space_group_name_H-M   'P 1'
#
loop_
_entity.id
_entity.type
_entity.pdbx_description
1 polymer ?
#
loop_
_entity_poly.entity_id
_entity_poly.type
_entity_poly.pdbx_seq_one_letter_code
_entity_poly.pdbx_strand_id
1 'polypeptide(L)'
;MAIQGGTLAGLNIVDLVELQKKLGVPVITIVRERPRESKIANAVRMSRKDVEEKLAILKKVGAESKVYRTNGLYVRPVGIRIEEVRPMLPNAIALIRLAHLIATGAARGE
;
A
#
# COMPACT_ATOMS: atom_id res chain seq x y z
N MET A 1 -3.98 8.92 -5.03
CA MET A 1 -3.31 8.99 -3.70
C MET A 1 -2.19 7.96 -3.64
N ALA A 2 -1.00 8.33 -3.14
CA ALA A 2 0.14 7.42 -3.04
C ALA A 2 0.50 7.12 -1.58
N ILE A 3 0.54 5.84 -1.21
CA ILE A 3 0.79 5.39 0.17
C ILE A 3 2.17 4.73 0.22
N GLN A 4 3.04 5.18 1.13
CA GLN A 4 4.33 4.54 1.38
C GLN A 4 4.08 3.28 2.23
N GLY A 5 4.22 2.11 1.63
CA GLY A 5 4.11 0.85 2.34
C GLY A 5 5.48 0.39 2.85
N GLY A 6 5.73 0.60 4.13
CA GLY A 6 5.87 -0.55 5.00
C GLY A 6 4.54 -0.63 5.75
N THR A 7 3.99 -1.83 5.94
CA THR A 7 2.98 -2.11 6.98
C THR A 7 2.76 -0.94 7.95
N LEU A 8 1.60 -0.28 7.91
CA LEU A 8 1.14 0.53 9.04
C LEU A 8 1.18 -0.40 10.25
N ALA A 9 2.23 -0.26 11.06
CA ALA A 9 2.52 -0.98 12.30
C ALA A 9 1.95 -2.42 12.38
N GLY A 10 2.71 -3.41 11.91
CA GLY A 10 2.54 -4.82 12.27
C GLY A 10 1.43 -5.59 11.57
N LEU A 11 0.18 -5.11 11.54
CA LEU A 11 -1.01 -5.90 11.15
C LEU A 11 -2.21 -5.08 10.65
N ASN A 12 -2.04 -3.77 10.40
CA ASN A 12 -3.12 -2.91 9.93
C ASN A 12 -3.24 -3.01 8.40
N ILE A 13 -4.07 -3.96 7.95
CA ILE A 13 -4.35 -4.20 6.54
C ILE A 13 -5.37 -3.16 6.08
N VAL A 14 -4.96 -2.31 5.15
CA VAL A 14 -5.82 -1.32 4.52
C VAL A 14 -6.53 -1.98 3.34
N ASP A 15 -7.86 -1.89 3.31
CA ASP A 15 -8.64 -2.25 2.13
C ASP A 15 -8.46 -1.16 1.06
N LEU A 16 -7.48 -1.37 0.17
CA LEU A 16 -7.17 -0.45 -0.92
C LEU A 16 -8.33 -0.30 -1.91
N VAL A 17 -9.16 -1.34 -2.06
CA VAL A 17 -10.31 -1.34 -2.97
C VAL A 17 -11.42 -0.49 -2.39
N GLU A 18 -11.73 -0.66 -1.11
CA GLU A 18 -12.71 0.17 -0.41
C GLU A 18 -12.26 1.63 -0.32
N LEU A 19 -10.96 1.86 -0.06
CA LEU A 19 -10.39 3.19 -0.04
C LEU A 19 -10.51 3.89 -1.40
N GLN A 20 -10.19 3.19 -2.49
CA GLN A 20 -10.34 3.71 -3.85
C GLN A 20 -11.80 4.05 -4.15
N LYS A 21 -12.75 3.18 -3.77
CA LYS A 21 -14.19 3.42 -3.95
C LYS A 21 -14.66 4.65 -3.19
N LYS A 22 -14.28 4.80 -1.92
CA LYS A 22 -14.69 5.94 -1.08
C LYS A 22 -14.09 7.26 -1.53
N LEU A 23 -12.83 7.25 -1.98
CA LEU A 23 -12.15 8.47 -2.46
C LEU A 23 -12.53 8.85 -3.88
N GLY A 24 -13.06 7.91 -4.69
CA GLY A 24 -13.39 8.14 -6.09
C GLY A 24 -12.18 8.39 -7.01
N VAL A 25 -10.96 8.25 -6.49
CA VAL A 25 -9.71 8.49 -7.23
C VAL A 25 -8.78 7.27 -7.16
N PRO A 26 -7.90 7.05 -8.15
CA PRO A 26 -6.95 5.95 -8.12
C PRO A 26 -6.04 5.95 -6.89
N VAL A 27 -5.74 4.76 -6.39
CA VAL A 27 -4.86 4.54 -5.24
C VAL A 27 -3.69 3.67 -5.67
N ILE A 28 -2.48 4.06 -5.29
CA ILE A 28 -1.28 3.27 -5.55
C ILE A 28 -0.52 3.03 -4.23
N THR A 29 -0.07 1.80 -4.04
CA THR A 29 0.87 1.45 -2.96
C THR A 29 2.25 1.29 -3.54
N ILE A 30 3.25 1.93 -2.92
CA ILE A 30 4.65 1.84 -3.33
C ILE A 30 5.48 1.31 -2.16
N VAL A 31 6.15 0.17 -2.36
CA VAL A 31 6.97 -0.49 -1.34
C VAL A 31 8.33 -0.88 -1.90
N ARG A 32 9.37 -0.91 -1.05
CA ARG A 32 10.72 -1.32 -1.46
C ARG A 32 10.89 -2.83 -1.51
N GLU A 33 10.26 -3.55 -0.58
CA GLU A 33 10.37 -5.00 -0.48
C GLU A 33 9.15 -5.70 -1.05
N ARG A 34 9.35 -6.85 -1.72
CA ARG A 34 8.24 -7.59 -2.33
C ARG A 34 7.23 -7.98 -1.25
N PRO A 35 5.95 -7.57 -1.38
CA PRO A 35 4.94 -8.02 -0.45
C PRO A 35 4.78 -9.53 -0.57
N ARG A 36 4.97 -10.24 0.55
CA ARG A 36 4.81 -11.70 0.64
C ARG A 36 3.45 -11.99 1.23
N GLU A 37 2.43 -12.05 0.37
CA GLU A 37 1.03 -12.22 0.77
C GLU A 37 0.82 -13.42 1.71
N SER A 38 1.52 -14.53 1.46
CA SER A 38 1.49 -15.72 2.34
C SER A 38 2.04 -15.43 3.74
N LYS A 39 3.13 -14.64 3.87
CA LYS A 39 3.67 -14.26 5.18
C LYS A 39 2.73 -13.32 5.91
N ILE A 40 2.11 -12.37 5.19
CA ILE A 40 1.13 -11.44 5.76
C ILE A 40 -0.09 -12.23 6.26
N ALA A 41 -0.63 -13.14 5.45
CA ALA A 41 -1.75 -14.01 5.84
C ALA A 41 -1.42 -14.86 7.08
N ASN A 42 -0.20 -15.40 7.17
CA ASN A 42 0.23 -16.15 8.35
C ASN A 42 0.37 -15.26 9.59
N ALA A 43 0.96 -14.06 9.46
CA ALA A 43 1.04 -13.11 10.56
C ALA A 43 -0.35 -12.70 11.08
N VAL A 44 -1.32 -12.48 10.17
CA VAL A 44 -2.73 -12.23 10.53
C VAL A 44 -3.32 -13.38 11.31
N ARG A 45 -3.16 -14.63 10.85
CA ARG A 45 -3.63 -15.82 11.57
C ARG A 45 -3.03 -15.93 12.97
N MET A 46 -1.76 -15.58 13.12
CA MET A 46 -1.08 -15.58 14.42
C MET A 46 -1.60 -14.49 15.38
N SER A 47 -2.09 -13.37 14.86
CA SER A 47 -2.61 -12.27 15.67
C SER A 47 -3.91 -12.61 16.43
N ARG A 48 -4.66 -13.63 16.00
CA ARG A 48 -5.99 -14.04 16.52
C ARG A 48 -7.04 -12.93 16.63
N LYS A 49 -6.81 -11.76 16.05
CA LYS A 49 -7.70 -10.60 16.09
C LYS A 49 -8.14 -10.23 14.67
N ASP A 50 -9.45 -10.16 14.46
CA ASP A 50 -10.08 -9.78 13.19
C ASP A 50 -9.56 -10.60 12.00
N VAL A 51 -9.22 -11.87 12.24
CA VAL A 51 -8.49 -12.73 11.28
C VAL A 51 -9.28 -12.91 9.99
N GLU A 52 -10.56 -13.24 10.09
CA GLU A 52 -11.42 -13.48 8.93
C GLU A 52 -11.58 -12.23 8.08
N GLU A 53 -11.88 -11.09 8.69
CA GLU A 53 -12.03 -9.80 8.00
C GLU A 53 -10.73 -9.42 7.27
N LYS A 54 -9.59 -9.50 7.97
CA LYS A 54 -8.27 -9.19 7.40
C LYS A 54 -7.89 -10.12 6.25
N LEU A 55 -8.19 -11.41 6.36
CA LEU A 55 -7.95 -12.37 5.26
C LEU A 55 -8.88 -12.11 4.07
N ALA A 56 -10.14 -11.72 4.32
CA ALA A 56 -11.07 -11.34 3.26
C ALA A 56 -10.58 -10.10 2.50
N ILE A 57 -10.08 -9.08 3.21
CA ILE A 57 -9.48 -7.89 2.60
C ILE A 57 -8.26 -8.27 1.75
N LEU A 58 -7.36 -9.11 2.26
CA LEU A 58 -6.18 -9.57 1.48
C LEU A 58 -6.61 -10.28 0.19
N LYS A 59 -7.63 -11.14 0.26
CA LYS A 59 -8.16 -11.85 -0.90
C LYS A 59 -8.79 -10.89 -1.91
N LYS A 60 -9.61 -9.94 -1.44
CA LYS A 60 -10.25 -8.90 -2.25
C LYS A 60 -9.20 -8.04 -2.97
N VAL A 61 -8.23 -7.51 -2.24
CA VAL A 61 -7.14 -6.69 -2.81
C VAL A 61 -6.31 -7.48 -3.82
N GLY A 62 -6.02 -8.75 -3.54
CA GLY A 62 -5.27 -9.63 -4.45
C GLY A 62 -6.04 -9.99 -5.73
N ALA A 63 -7.36 -10.07 -5.68
CA ALA A 63 -8.22 -10.32 -6.83
C ALA A 63 -8.34 -9.09 -7.74
N GLU A 64 -8.50 -7.91 -7.13
CA GLU A 64 -8.74 -6.65 -7.86
C GLU A 64 -7.44 -6.02 -8.39
N SER A 65 -6.27 -6.38 -7.85
CA SER A 65 -5.01 -5.74 -8.21
C SER A 65 -3.76 -6.61 -8.04
N LYS A 66 -2.87 -6.49 -9.03
CA LYS A 66 -1.57 -7.16 -9.07
C LYS A 66 -0.43 -6.25 -8.61
N VAL A 67 0.63 -6.88 -8.12
CA VAL A 67 1.87 -6.19 -7.76
C VAL A 67 2.81 -6.21 -8.96
N TYR A 68 3.30 -5.05 -9.35
CA TYR A 68 4.24 -4.87 -10.45
C TYR A 68 5.59 -4.41 -9.89
N ARG A 69 6.69 -4.85 -10.52
CA ARG A 69 8.03 -4.36 -10.19
C ARG A 69 8.42 -3.26 -11.19
N THR A 70 8.83 -2.11 -10.69
CA THR A 70 9.28 -0.98 -11.51
C THR A 70 10.33 -0.17 -10.75
N ASN A 71 11.45 0.17 -11.40
CA ASN A 71 12.56 0.94 -10.82
C ASN A 71 13.03 0.44 -9.44
N GLY A 72 13.11 -0.88 -9.26
CA GLY A 72 13.51 -1.50 -7.99
C GLY A 72 12.45 -1.46 -6.88
N LEU A 73 11.25 -0.91 -7.15
CA LEU A 73 10.12 -0.83 -6.23
C LEU A 73 9.01 -1.80 -6.66
N TYR A 74 8.14 -2.11 -5.70
CA TYR A 74 6.92 -2.88 -5.93
C TYR A 74 5.72 -1.95 -5.81
N VAL A 75 4.90 -1.94 -6.85
CA VAL A 75 3.76 -1.03 -7.00
C VAL A 75 2.50 -1.85 -7.18
N ARG A 76 1.47 -1.53 -6.41
CA ARG A 76 0.12 -2.11 -6.55
C ARG A 76 -0.87 -1.00 -6.88
N PRO A 77 -1.31 -0.88 -8.15
CA PRO A 77 -2.30 0.12 -8.54
C PRO A 77 -3.74 -0.41 -8.42
N VAL A 78 -4.64 0.39 -7.85
CA VAL A 78 -6.06 0.07 -7.72
C VAL A 78 -6.88 1.19 -8.38
N GLY A 79 -7.80 0.81 -9.27
CA GLY A 79 -8.58 1.76 -10.06
C GLY A 79 -7.79 2.48 -11.16
N ILE A 80 -6.59 2.00 -11.51
CA ILE A 80 -5.76 2.51 -12.61
C ILE A 80 -4.84 1.41 -13.14
N ARG A 81 -4.49 1.48 -14.42
CA ARG A 81 -3.56 0.55 -15.06
C ARG A 81 -2.11 0.92 -14.75
N ILE A 82 -1.22 -0.06 -14.69
CA ILE A 82 0.19 0.18 -14.34
C ILE A 82 0.92 1.03 -15.39
N GLU A 83 0.51 0.95 -16.66
CA GLU A 83 1.09 1.70 -17.76
C GLU A 83 0.92 3.22 -17.57
N GLU A 84 -0.21 3.63 -17.02
CA GLU A 84 -0.54 5.03 -16.70
C GLU A 84 0.23 5.51 -15.45
N VAL A 85 0.51 4.61 -14.51
CA VAL A 85 1.19 4.91 -13.25
C VAL A 85 2.71 5.05 -13.42
N ARG A 86 3.32 4.24 -14.30
CA ARG A 86 4.77 4.24 -14.55
C ARG A 86 5.37 5.63 -14.79
N PRO A 87 4.83 6.48 -15.70
CA PRO A 87 5.40 7.81 -15.93
C PRO A 87 5.23 8.75 -14.73
N MET A 88 4.19 8.56 -13.91
CA MET A 88 3.91 9.39 -12.73
C MET A 88 4.71 8.97 -11.48
N LEU A 89 5.31 7.77 -11.50
CA LEU A 89 5.95 7.16 -10.35
C LEU A 89 7.07 8.02 -9.73
N PRO A 90 7.98 8.64 -10.50
CA PRO A 90 9.04 9.49 -9.93
C PRO A 90 8.48 10.65 -9.11
N ASN A 91 7.43 11.32 -9.60
CA ASN A 91 6.78 12.43 -8.92
C ASN A 91 6.06 11.96 -7.65
N ALA A 92 5.35 10.83 -7.73
CA ALA A 92 4.70 10.22 -6.56
C ALA A 92 5.72 9.89 -5.44
N ILE A 93 6.89 9.36 -5.81
CA ILE A 93 7.96 9.04 -4.84
C ILE A 93 8.50 10.33 -4.19
N ALA A 94 8.71 11.40 -4.96
CA ALA A 94 9.16 12.68 -4.43
C ALA A 94 8.17 13.26 -3.40
N LEU A 95 6.87 13.26 -3.73
CA LEU A 95 5.81 13.73 -2.83
C LEU A 95 5.72 12.90 -1.55
N ILE A 96 5.83 11.58 -1.66
CA ILE A 96 5.82 10.68 -0.50
C ILE A 96 7.04 10.94 0.39
N ARG A 97 8.23 11.16 -0.20
CA ARG A 97 9.44 11.51 0.57
C ARG A 97 9.28 12.83 1.30
N LEU A 98 8.69 13.83 0.65
CA LEU A 98 8.37 15.11 1.26
C LEU A 98 7.40 14.93 2.43
N ALA A 99 6.32 14.18 2.25
CA ALA A 99 5.37 13.88 3.32
C ALA A 99 6.05 13.16 4.50
N HIS A 100 6.94 12.21 4.23
CA HIS A 100 7.71 11.51 5.26
C HIS A 100 8.66 12.46 6.01
N LEU A 101 9.31 13.39 5.30
CA LEU A 101 10.18 14.41 5.90
C LEU A 101 9.38 15.36 6.79
N ILE A 102 8.22 15.82 6.32
CA ILE A 102 7.32 16.67 7.12
C ILE A 102 6.84 15.92 8.37
N ALA A 103 6.43 14.65 8.22
CA ALA A 103 5.96 13.85 9.35
C ALA A 103 7.07 13.60 10.39
N THR A 104 8.30 13.34 9.95
CA THR A 104 9.44 13.15 10.86
C THR A 104 9.89 14.47 11.49
N GLY A 105 9.85 15.59 10.78
CA GLY A 105 10.10 16.93 11.33
C GLY A 105 9.06 17.32 12.38
N ALA A 106 7.77 17.21 12.04
CA ALA A 106 6.66 17.49 12.96
C ALA A 106 6.68 16.59 14.21
N ALA A 107 7.06 15.31 14.07
CA ALA A 107 7.18 14.38 15.20
C ALA A 107 8.42 14.63 16.07
N ARG A 108 9.47 15.24 15.53
CA ARG A 108 10.71 15.55 16.26
C ARG A 108 10.74 16.95 16.88
N GLY A 109 9.74 17.79 16.60
CA GLY A 109 9.51 19.04 17.32
C GLY A 109 10.57 20.11 17.03
N GLU A 110 10.75 20.44 15.75
CA GLU A 110 11.26 21.76 15.33
C GLU A 110 10.09 22.64 14.88
#